data_AF-A0A2A2KV37-F1
#
_entry.id   AF-A0A2A2KV37-F1
#
_cell.length_a   1.000
_cell.length_b   1.000
_cell.length_c   1.000
_cell.angle_alpha   90.00
_cell.angle_beta   90.00
_cell.angle_gamma   90.00
#
_symmetry.space_group_name_H-M   'P 1'
#
loop_
_entity.id
_entity.type
_entity.pdbx_description
1 polymer ?
#
loop_
_entity_poly.entity_id
_entity_poly.type
_entity_poly.pdbx_seq_one_letter_code
_entity_poly.pdbx_strand_id
1 'polypeptide(L)'
;MAVFIAMMTFPDGIGKFFAGYLTFHETLSDFIANCTFMTNSSMRCSEHVINHWTMGFSNPLYAFLLYSLFYFIMVPICLTLFIPNGIFVPCFVMGASAGRLIGEVLAQTWPEGMRGLDGPQIYPGLYAVVGAAAYTGSITHSLSIAVIVCETTGQLCALLPVLIMLRDVVYITRDTTYRELREILLETSHLRSYPFVADRKSTILLGSVSRRYLLYLLTRKLGPEPKLNVTRRRSKTASEIMNTINNFRQLV
;
A
#
# COMPACT_ATOMS: atom_id res chain seq x y z
N MET A 1 16.73 -19.97 18.32
CA MET A 1 16.01 -18.80 17.75
C MET A 1 14.73 -18.47 18.50
N ALA A 2 13.76 -19.39 18.64
CA ALA A 2 12.51 -19.11 19.36
C ALA A 2 12.70 -18.61 20.81
N VAL A 3 13.61 -19.23 21.58
CA VAL A 3 13.93 -18.81 22.96
C VAL A 3 14.53 -17.40 23.02
N PHE A 4 15.35 -17.04 22.03
CA PHE A 4 15.93 -15.70 21.94
C PHE A 4 14.84 -14.65 21.67
N ILE A 5 13.90 -14.97 20.78
CA ILE A 5 12.75 -14.11 20.50
C ILE A 5 11.90 -13.95 21.77
N ALA A 6 11.58 -15.05 22.45
CA ALA A 6 10.80 -15.03 23.70
C ALA A 6 11.47 -14.21 24.81
N MET A 7 12.80 -14.28 24.92
CA MET A 7 13.57 -13.47 25.86
C MET A 7 13.52 -11.98 25.52
N MET A 8 13.57 -11.62 24.23
CA MET A 8 13.45 -10.23 23.78
C MET A 8 12.03 -9.67 23.92
N THR A 9 11.01 -10.48 23.69
CA THR A 9 9.59 -10.07 23.80
C THR A 9 9.03 -10.22 25.21
N PHE A 10 9.84 -10.59 26.20
CA PHE A 10 9.38 -10.79 27.57
C PHE A 10 8.79 -9.50 28.15
N PRO A 11 7.52 -9.49 28.61
CA PRO A 11 6.76 -8.28 28.91
C PRO A 11 7.33 -7.46 30.07
N ASP A 12 7.88 -8.10 31.11
CA ASP A 12 8.48 -7.40 32.25
C ASP A 12 9.93 -6.94 31.97
N GLY A 13 10.51 -7.37 30.86
CA GLY A 13 11.86 -7.02 30.44
C GLY A 13 11.86 -5.95 29.34
N ILE A 14 12.57 -6.25 28.26
CA ILE A 14 12.68 -5.39 27.08
C ILE A 14 11.31 -5.18 26.41
N GLY A 15 10.41 -6.17 26.50
CA GLY A 15 9.06 -6.11 25.91
C GLY A 15 8.19 -4.97 26.43
N LYS A 16 8.46 -4.43 27.63
CA LYS A 16 7.73 -3.27 28.17
C LYS A 16 7.79 -2.04 27.27
N PHE A 17 8.93 -1.81 26.63
CA PHE A 17 9.13 -0.66 25.73
C PHE A 17 8.48 -0.84 24.35
N PHE A 18 8.18 -2.08 23.97
CA PHE A 18 7.64 -2.46 22.66
C PHE A 18 6.19 -2.93 22.73
N ALA A 19 5.47 -2.58 23.82
CA ALA A 19 4.09 -3.01 24.04
C ALA A 19 3.92 -4.55 23.98
N GLY A 20 4.91 -5.30 24.50
CA GLY A 20 4.97 -6.76 24.43
C GLY A 20 3.90 -7.51 25.26
N TYR A 21 3.09 -6.78 26.03
CA TYR A 21 1.92 -7.33 26.73
C TYR A 21 0.65 -7.30 25.88
N LEU A 22 0.64 -6.55 24.78
CA LEU A 22 -0.50 -6.46 23.86
C LEU A 22 -0.39 -7.46 22.73
N THR A 23 -1.53 -7.98 22.30
CA THR A 23 -1.60 -8.79 21.08
C THR A 23 -1.52 -7.90 19.84
N PHE A 24 -1.09 -8.47 18.71
CA PHE A 24 -1.07 -7.76 17.42
C PHE A 24 -2.44 -7.18 17.04
N HIS A 25 -3.53 -7.85 17.40
CA HIS A 25 -4.88 -7.36 17.12
C HIS A 25 -5.22 -6.11 17.96
N GLU A 26 -4.88 -6.09 19.25
CA GLU A 26 -5.13 -4.94 20.12
C GLU A 26 -4.24 -3.75 19.74
N THR A 27 -2.95 -3.98 19.44
CA THR A 27 -2.07 -2.90 18.94
C THR A 27 -2.60 -2.29 17.65
N LEU A 28 -3.18 -3.11 16.77
CA LEU A 28 -3.78 -2.64 15.53
C LEU A 28 -5.02 -1.78 15.77
N SER A 29 -5.90 -2.18 16.69
CA SER A 29 -7.07 -1.38 17.04
C SER A 29 -6.68 -0.02 17.62
N ASP A 30 -5.61 0.02 18.43
CA ASP A 30 -5.08 1.26 19.00
C ASP A 30 -4.52 2.18 17.90
N PHE A 31 -3.84 1.64 16.88
CA PHE A 31 -3.30 2.44 15.77
C PHE A 31 -4.36 2.99 14.81
N ILE A 32 -5.44 2.23 14.55
CA ILE A 32 -6.50 2.63 13.62
C ILE A 32 -7.49 3.61 14.27
N ALA A 33 -7.48 3.75 15.60
CA ALA A 33 -8.41 4.62 16.32
C ALA A 33 -8.37 6.08 15.80
N ASN A 34 -9.54 6.67 15.53
CA ASN A 34 -9.68 8.03 14.99
C ASN A 34 -9.53 9.13 16.06
N CYS A 35 -8.53 9.01 16.92
CA CYS A 35 -8.19 9.97 17.95
C CYS A 35 -6.74 10.43 17.77
N THR A 36 -6.28 11.45 18.50
CA THR A 36 -4.87 11.91 18.49
C THR A 36 -4.21 11.61 19.83
N PHE A 37 -2.92 11.23 19.80
CA PHE A 37 -2.16 10.94 21.03
C PHE A 37 -1.49 12.19 21.62
N MET A 38 -1.26 13.23 20.81
CA MET A 38 -0.42 14.38 21.20
C MET A 38 -1.20 15.68 21.49
N THR A 39 -2.36 15.91 20.87
CA THR A 39 -3.04 17.21 20.96
C THR A 39 -4.09 17.26 22.07
N ASN A 40 -4.11 18.35 22.84
CA ASN A 40 -5.14 18.66 23.85
C ASN A 40 -6.40 19.26 23.21
N SER A 41 -6.90 18.61 22.18
CA SER A 41 -8.15 18.97 21.51
C SER A 41 -9.27 18.02 21.95
N SER A 42 -10.50 18.28 21.52
CA SER A 42 -11.66 17.38 21.71
C SER A 42 -11.49 15.96 21.14
N MET A 43 -10.42 15.73 20.35
CA MET A 43 -10.12 14.47 19.65
C MET A 43 -9.10 13.57 20.36
N ARG A 44 -8.81 13.80 21.65
CA ARG A 44 -7.82 13.02 22.41
C ARG A 44 -8.28 11.58 22.64
N CYS A 45 -7.37 10.61 22.52
CA CYS A 45 -7.67 9.20 22.81
C CYS A 45 -8.02 8.97 24.29
N SER A 46 -8.78 7.90 24.58
CA SER A 46 -9.08 7.48 25.96
C SER A 46 -7.79 7.25 26.76
N GLU A 47 -7.80 7.62 28.04
CA GLU A 47 -6.63 7.51 28.93
C GLU A 47 -6.10 6.07 29.01
N HIS A 48 -6.96 5.07 28.89
CA HIS A 48 -6.55 3.66 28.85
C HIS A 48 -5.62 3.34 27.66
N VAL A 49 -5.96 3.86 26.47
CA VAL A 49 -5.16 3.64 25.25
C VAL A 49 -3.85 4.44 25.33
N ILE A 50 -3.90 5.66 25.86
CA ILE A 50 -2.70 6.49 26.04
C ILE A 50 -1.71 5.81 26.99
N ASN A 51 -2.21 5.25 28.11
CA ASN A 51 -1.39 4.55 29.09
C ASN A 51 -0.64 3.35 28.51
N HIS A 52 -1.12 2.76 27.42
CA HIS A 52 -0.39 1.69 26.75
C HIS A 52 0.93 2.15 26.11
N TRP A 53 0.94 3.39 25.61
CA TRP A 53 2.04 3.93 24.81
C TRP A 53 2.89 4.97 25.55
N THR A 54 2.53 5.33 26.78
CA THR A 54 3.27 6.27 27.65
C THR A 54 4.13 5.57 28.71
N MET A 55 4.25 4.24 28.70
CA MET A 55 4.98 3.45 29.71
C MET A 55 6.52 3.61 29.65
N GLY A 56 7.02 4.82 29.92
CA GLY A 56 8.44 5.14 30.08
C GLY A 56 8.96 6.29 29.22
N PHE A 57 8.18 6.78 28.25
CA PHE A 57 8.57 7.91 27.40
C PHE A 57 7.62 9.10 27.61
N SER A 58 8.17 10.31 27.64
CA SER A 58 7.39 11.55 27.73
C SER A 58 6.55 11.81 26.47
N ASN A 59 7.02 11.35 25.31
CA ASN A 59 6.32 11.50 24.03
C ASN A 59 5.99 10.12 23.43
N PRO A 60 4.70 9.81 23.18
CA PRO A 60 4.28 8.53 22.57
C PRO A 60 4.86 8.31 21.15
N LEU A 61 5.31 9.37 20.46
CA LEU A 61 6.03 9.24 19.17
C LEU A 61 7.28 8.37 19.28
N TYR A 62 8.06 8.51 20.36
CA TYR A 62 9.26 7.71 20.54
C TYR A 62 8.94 6.23 20.76
N ALA A 63 7.84 5.93 21.46
CA ALA A 63 7.35 4.57 21.63
C ALA A 63 6.96 3.95 20.27
N PHE A 64 6.24 4.68 19.41
CA PHE A 64 5.88 4.21 18.07
C PHE A 64 7.09 3.98 17.16
N LEU A 65 8.07 4.89 17.18
CA LEU A 65 9.31 4.75 16.39
C LEU A 65 10.11 3.52 16.84
N LEU A 66 10.28 3.38 18.15
CA LEU A 66 10.99 2.26 18.76
C LEU A 66 10.29 0.93 18.43
N TYR A 67 8.96 0.86 18.56
CA TYR A 67 8.13 -0.27 18.15
C TYR A 67 8.37 -0.65 16.68
N SER A 68 8.26 0.32 15.77
CA SER A 68 8.43 0.08 14.32
C SER A 68 9.81 -0.49 13.99
N LEU A 69 10.88 0.09 14.56
CA LEU A 69 12.26 -0.34 14.30
C LEU A 69 12.54 -1.77 14.79
N PHE A 70 12.06 -2.11 15.99
CA PHE A 70 12.28 -3.43 16.58
C PHE A 70 11.55 -4.52 15.81
N TYR A 71 10.26 -4.33 15.52
CA TYR A 71 9.50 -5.33 14.76
C TYR A 71 10.00 -5.46 13.32
N PHE A 72 10.53 -4.40 12.71
CA PHE A 72 11.17 -4.48 11.38
C PHE A 72 12.32 -5.48 11.33
N ILE A 73 13.10 -5.61 12.41
CA ILE A 73 14.20 -6.57 12.52
C ILE A 73 13.69 -7.95 12.98
N MET A 74 12.77 -7.97 13.95
CA MET A 74 12.28 -9.20 14.56
C MET A 74 11.42 -10.02 13.61
N VAL A 75 10.57 -9.40 12.79
CA VAL A 75 9.68 -10.13 11.89
C VAL A 75 10.46 -11.00 10.90
N PRO A 76 11.46 -10.50 10.14
CA PRO A 76 12.29 -11.36 9.29
C PRO A 76 12.96 -12.52 10.04
N ILE A 77 13.45 -12.30 11.25
CA ILE A 77 14.03 -13.36 12.09
C ILE A 77 12.96 -14.41 12.41
N CYS A 78 11.74 -14.01 12.76
CA CYS A 78 10.62 -14.91 13.01
C CYS A 78 10.23 -15.75 11.77
N LEU A 79 10.38 -15.21 10.57
CA LEU A 79 10.08 -15.90 9.31
C LEU A 79 11.08 -17.01 8.97
N THR A 80 12.27 -16.99 9.55
CA THR A 80 13.26 -18.06 9.36
C THR A 80 12.96 -19.31 10.18
N LEU A 81 11.98 -19.28 11.10
CA LEU A 81 11.59 -20.45 11.87
C LEU A 81 10.83 -21.45 10.99
N PHE A 82 11.18 -22.73 11.12
CA PHE A 82 10.53 -23.85 10.44
C PHE A 82 9.16 -24.20 11.06
N ILE A 83 8.23 -23.24 11.03
CA ILE A 83 6.86 -23.37 11.53
C ILE A 83 5.93 -22.75 10.47
N PRO A 84 4.77 -23.36 10.16
CA PRO A 84 3.79 -22.73 9.29
C PRO A 84 3.27 -21.42 9.91
N ASN A 85 3.78 -20.29 9.44
CA ASN A 85 3.49 -18.96 9.98
C ASN A 85 2.94 -18.03 8.89
N GLY A 86 1.94 -17.22 9.23
CA GLY A 86 1.43 -16.17 8.35
C GLY A 86 2.19 -14.85 8.49
N ILE A 87 2.60 -14.26 7.36
CA ILE A 87 3.29 -12.95 7.29
C ILE A 87 2.35 -11.75 7.38
N PHE A 88 1.07 -11.95 7.04
CA PHE A 88 0.16 -10.87 6.74
C PHE A 88 -0.07 -9.91 7.93
N VAL A 89 -0.50 -10.44 9.08
CA VAL A 89 -0.83 -9.65 10.27
C VAL A 89 0.37 -8.86 10.83
N PRO A 90 1.56 -9.46 11.08
CA PRO A 90 2.69 -8.70 11.63
C PRO A 90 3.17 -7.61 10.67
N CYS A 91 3.19 -7.86 9.35
CA CYS A 91 3.50 -6.82 8.37
C CYS A 91 2.43 -5.72 8.33
N PHE A 92 1.17 -6.08 8.50
CA PHE A 92 0.07 -5.11 8.55
C PHE A 92 0.22 -4.15 9.74
N VAL A 93 0.48 -4.69 10.93
CA VAL A 93 0.68 -3.91 12.15
C VAL A 93 1.93 -3.04 12.06
N MET A 94 3.02 -3.56 11.50
CA MET A 94 4.24 -2.76 11.28
C MET A 94 3.96 -1.55 10.38
N GLY A 95 3.26 -1.74 9.26
CA GLY A 95 2.85 -0.63 8.39
C GLY A 95 1.89 0.34 9.07
N ALA A 96 0.97 -0.16 9.90
CA ALA A 96 0.06 0.68 10.68
C ALA A 96 0.80 1.59 11.66
N SER A 97 1.79 1.06 12.38
CA SER A 97 2.61 1.82 13.33
C SER A 97 3.40 2.95 12.64
N ALA A 98 4.01 2.67 11.48
CA ALA A 98 4.76 3.66 10.71
C ALA A 98 3.84 4.73 10.10
N GLY A 99 2.68 4.33 9.55
CA GLY A 99 1.67 5.26 9.05
C GLY A 99 1.11 6.14 10.17
N ARG A 100 0.89 5.58 11.35
CA ARG A 100 0.43 6.31 12.53
C ARG A 100 1.46 7.33 13.00
N LEU A 101 2.74 6.97 13.05
CA LEU A 101 3.84 7.87 13.38
C LEU A 101 3.84 9.09 12.45
N ILE A 102 3.73 8.87 11.13
CA ILE A 102 3.66 9.95 10.13
C ILE A 102 2.41 10.80 10.34
N GLY A 103 1.26 10.19 10.60
CA GLY A 103 0.00 10.91 10.85
C GLY A 103 0.05 11.81 12.08
N GLU A 104 0.64 11.35 13.18
CA GLU A 104 0.80 12.14 14.42
C GLU A 104 1.83 13.27 14.24
N VAL A 105 2.92 13.05 13.48
CA VAL A 105 3.86 14.12 13.10
C VAL A 105 3.14 15.17 12.24
N LEU A 106 2.32 14.73 11.28
CA LEU A 106 1.58 15.63 10.40
C LEU A 106 0.56 16.49 11.15
N ALA A 107 -0.14 15.87 12.12
CA ALA A 107 -1.08 16.56 12.99
C ALA A 107 -0.40 17.62 13.88
N GLN A 108 0.87 17.42 14.24
CA GLN A 108 1.65 18.42 14.98
C GLN A 108 2.13 19.57 14.10
N THR A 109 2.57 19.28 12.87
CA THR A 109 3.07 20.31 11.95
C THR A 109 1.95 21.18 11.39
N TRP A 110 0.75 20.62 11.20
CA TRP A 110 -0.41 21.33 10.65
C TRP A 110 -1.67 21.09 11.50
N PRO A 111 -1.79 21.74 12.67
CA PRO A 111 -2.91 21.52 13.60
C PRO A 111 -4.28 21.92 13.01
N GLU A 112 -4.31 22.96 12.17
CA GLU A 112 -5.52 23.48 11.51
C GLU A 112 -5.85 22.75 10.19
N GLY A 113 -5.11 21.68 9.86
CA GLY A 113 -5.26 20.96 8.60
C GLY A 113 -4.61 21.67 7.40
N MET A 114 -4.36 20.91 6.33
CA MET A 114 -3.61 21.40 5.16
C MET A 114 -4.33 22.50 4.36
N ARG A 115 -5.63 22.72 4.59
CA ARG A 115 -6.48 23.67 3.85
C ARG A 115 -6.87 24.93 4.64
N GLY A 116 -6.32 25.13 5.85
CA GLY A 116 -6.60 26.31 6.68
C GLY A 116 -7.86 26.18 7.55
N LEU A 117 -8.28 27.30 8.13
CA LEU A 117 -9.21 27.42 9.29
C LEU A 117 -10.63 26.80 9.14
N ASP A 118 -10.98 26.21 8.00
CA ASP A 118 -12.25 25.50 7.75
C ASP A 118 -12.04 24.20 6.94
N GLY A 119 -10.80 23.69 6.91
CA GLY A 119 -10.43 22.48 6.19
C GLY A 119 -10.77 21.19 6.94
N PRO A 120 -10.86 20.04 6.25
CA PRO A 120 -10.96 18.76 6.93
C PRO A 120 -9.72 18.52 7.80
N GLN A 121 -9.93 18.14 9.05
CA GLN A 121 -8.86 17.85 10.00
C GLN A 121 -8.09 16.58 9.59
N ILE A 122 -6.83 16.51 10.00
CA ILE A 122 -5.95 15.37 9.75
C ILE A 122 -6.29 14.26 10.75
N TYR A 123 -6.74 13.11 10.24
CA TYR A 123 -7.03 11.93 11.04
C TYR A 123 -5.85 10.95 10.99
N PRO A 124 -5.06 10.77 12.06
CA PRO A 124 -3.88 9.91 12.04
C PRO A 124 -4.22 8.42 11.87
N GLY A 125 -5.43 7.98 12.24
CA GLY A 125 -5.92 6.62 12.00
C GLY A 125 -5.99 6.26 10.52
N LEU A 126 -6.37 7.23 9.66
CA LEU A 126 -6.39 7.03 8.21
C LEU A 126 -4.98 6.80 7.66
N TYR A 127 -3.99 7.54 8.15
CA TYR A 127 -2.59 7.34 7.76
C TYR A 127 -2.04 5.99 8.22
N ALA A 128 -2.49 5.49 9.37
CA ALA A 128 -2.17 4.15 9.84
C ALA A 128 -2.69 3.09 8.86
N VAL A 129 -3.96 3.17 8.44
CA VAL A 129 -4.56 2.24 7.47
C VAL A 129 -3.83 2.27 6.12
N VAL A 130 -3.52 3.46 5.62
CA VAL A 130 -2.79 3.64 4.36
C VAL A 130 -1.38 3.05 4.45
N GLY A 131 -0.65 3.32 5.54
CA GLY A 131 0.68 2.76 5.78
C GLY A 131 0.67 1.23 5.91
N ALA A 132 -0.35 0.68 6.57
CA ALA A 132 -0.56 -0.76 6.72
C ALA A 132 -0.75 -1.44 5.36
N ALA A 133 -1.62 -0.87 4.51
CA ALA A 133 -1.85 -1.36 3.15
C ALA A 133 -0.61 -1.23 2.27
N ALA A 134 0.09 -0.07 2.31
CA ALA A 134 1.27 0.18 1.49
C ALA A 134 2.40 -0.81 1.78
N TYR A 135 2.70 -1.04 3.06
CA TYR A 135 3.78 -1.95 3.47
C TYR A 135 3.46 -3.41 3.13
N THR A 136 2.24 -3.87 3.42
CA THR A 136 1.84 -5.25 3.12
C THR A 136 1.69 -5.51 1.63
N GLY A 137 1.18 -4.55 0.86
CA GLY A 137 1.11 -4.63 -0.61
C GLY A 137 2.47 -4.59 -1.28
N SER A 138 3.46 -3.88 -0.70
CA SER A 138 4.85 -3.93 -1.15
C SER A 138 5.45 -5.32 -0.99
N ILE A 139 5.31 -5.94 0.19
CA ILE A 139 5.90 -7.27 0.48
C ILE A 139 5.24 -8.38 -0.35
N THR A 140 3.92 -8.32 -0.50
CA THR A 140 3.16 -9.36 -1.23
C THR A 140 3.10 -9.13 -2.74
N HIS A 141 3.51 -7.95 -3.21
CA HIS A 141 3.35 -7.51 -4.60
C HIS A 141 1.90 -7.66 -5.11
N SER A 142 0.90 -7.46 -4.26
CA SER A 142 -0.52 -7.59 -4.62
C SER A 142 -1.33 -6.32 -4.39
N LEU A 143 -2.11 -5.94 -5.42
CA LEU A 143 -3.08 -4.84 -5.33
C LEU A 143 -4.37 -5.23 -4.60
N SER A 144 -4.62 -6.54 -4.38
CA SER A 144 -5.80 -7.00 -3.65
C SER A 144 -5.82 -6.51 -2.20
N ILE A 145 -4.64 -6.19 -1.64
CA ILE A 145 -4.51 -5.69 -0.28
C ILE A 145 -5.22 -4.35 -0.11
N ALA A 146 -5.18 -3.46 -1.10
CA ALA A 146 -5.94 -2.22 -1.04
C ALA A 146 -7.44 -2.48 -0.81
N VAL A 147 -7.98 -3.47 -1.52
CA VAL A 147 -9.39 -3.86 -1.42
C VAL A 147 -9.68 -4.52 -0.08
N ILE A 148 -8.87 -5.50 0.34
CA ILE A 148 -9.02 -6.19 1.63
C ILE A 148 -9.01 -5.19 2.80
N VAL A 149 -8.07 -4.25 2.79
CA VAL A 149 -7.94 -3.22 3.83
C VAL A 149 -9.13 -2.27 3.82
N CYS A 150 -9.58 -1.90 2.62
CA CYS A 150 -10.74 -1.05 2.45
C CYS A 150 -12.05 -1.71 2.93
N GLU A 151 -12.22 -3.01 2.65
CA GLU A 151 -13.36 -3.81 3.11
C GLU A 151 -13.35 -3.98 4.62
N THR A 152 -12.19 -4.30 5.20
CA THR A 152 -12.05 -4.53 6.66
C THR A 152 -12.15 -3.26 7.50
N THR A 153 -11.70 -2.11 6.98
CA THR A 153 -11.83 -0.81 7.67
C THR A 153 -13.16 -0.11 7.41
N GLY A 154 -13.92 -0.55 6.40
CA GLY A 154 -15.21 0.02 6.04
C GLY A 154 -15.15 1.44 5.45
N GLN A 155 -13.95 1.96 5.15
CA GLN A 155 -13.75 3.33 4.67
C GLN A 155 -13.31 3.37 3.19
N LEU A 156 -14.29 3.32 2.28
CA LEU A 156 -14.08 3.36 0.81
C LEU A 156 -13.36 4.63 0.31
N CYS A 157 -13.43 5.73 1.07
CA CYS A 157 -12.78 6.98 0.72
C CYS A 157 -11.24 6.89 0.66
N ALA A 158 -10.65 5.92 1.35
CA ALA A 158 -9.20 5.70 1.39
C ALA A 158 -8.66 4.91 0.18
N LEU A 159 -9.53 4.35 -0.67
CA LEU A 159 -9.11 3.41 -1.71
C LEU A 159 -8.17 4.03 -2.74
N LEU A 160 -8.49 5.24 -3.22
CA LEU A 160 -7.69 5.93 -4.25
C LEU A 160 -6.24 6.19 -3.78
N PRO A 161 -5.98 6.83 -2.62
CA PRO A 161 -4.61 7.06 -2.18
C PRO A 161 -3.85 5.76 -1.89
N VAL A 162 -4.51 4.72 -1.38
CA VAL A 162 -3.87 3.41 -1.17
C VAL A 162 -3.43 2.78 -2.49
N LEU A 163 -4.26 2.82 -3.53
CA LEU A 163 -3.90 2.27 -4.84
C LEU A 163 -2.72 3.00 -5.47
N ILE A 164 -2.65 4.33 -5.32
CA ILE A 164 -1.53 5.14 -5.82
C ILE A 164 -0.24 4.80 -5.05
N MET A 165 -0.32 4.60 -3.73
CA MET A 165 0.85 4.22 -2.93
C MET A 165 1.38 2.81 -3.27
N LEU A 166 0.51 1.91 -3.69
CA LEU A 166 0.91 0.53 -4.00
C LEU A 166 1.58 0.37 -5.36
N ARG A 167 1.21 1.21 -6.34
CA ARG A 167 1.73 1.06 -7.69
C ARG A 167 1.86 2.37 -8.41
N ASP A 168 3.06 2.58 -8.93
CA ASP A 168 3.35 3.73 -9.78
C ASP A 168 2.43 3.75 -11.00
N VAL A 169 1.86 4.94 -11.25
CA VAL A 169 1.05 5.18 -12.43
C VAL A 169 1.99 5.31 -13.62
N VAL A 170 1.89 4.38 -14.56
CA VAL A 170 2.65 4.43 -15.81
C VAL A 170 2.01 5.47 -16.74
N TYR A 171 2.79 6.48 -17.15
CA TYR A 171 2.33 7.56 -18.01
C TYR A 171 3.27 7.76 -19.21
N ILE A 172 2.73 8.37 -20.28
CA ILE A 172 3.47 8.70 -21.50
C ILE A 172 3.51 10.23 -21.61
N THR A 173 4.68 10.78 -21.96
CA THR A 173 4.87 12.22 -22.20
C THR A 173 5.23 12.48 -23.66
N ARG A 174 5.29 13.76 -24.07
CA ARG A 174 5.77 14.13 -25.40
C ARG A 174 7.23 13.73 -25.65
N ASP A 175 8.06 13.77 -24.62
CA ASP A 175 9.50 13.52 -24.74
C ASP A 175 9.86 12.02 -24.65
N THR A 176 8.89 11.12 -24.44
CA THR A 176 9.19 9.69 -24.34
C THR A 176 9.76 9.18 -25.66
N THR A 177 10.93 8.54 -25.58
CA THR A 177 11.56 7.92 -26.73
C THR A 177 10.82 6.66 -27.16
N TYR A 178 10.98 6.23 -28.41
CA TYR A 178 10.41 4.97 -28.89
C TYR A 178 10.84 3.74 -28.08
N ARG A 179 12.08 3.78 -27.54
CA ARG A 179 12.62 2.70 -26.70
C ARG A 179 11.86 2.60 -25.38
N GLU A 180 11.70 3.73 -24.69
CA GLU A 180 10.94 3.80 -23.43
C GLU A 180 9.47 3.41 -23.65
N LEU A 181 8.84 3.94 -24.72
CA LEU A 181 7.46 3.58 -25.06
C LEU A 181 7.32 2.06 -25.29
N ARG A 182 8.29 1.46 -25.97
CA ARG A 182 8.32 0.02 -26.23
C ARG A 182 8.49 -0.79 -24.95
N GLU A 183 9.41 -0.39 -24.08
CA GLU A 183 9.63 -1.03 -22.78
C GLU A 183 8.37 -0.96 -21.92
N ILE A 184 7.76 0.22 -21.82
CA ILE A 184 6.47 0.42 -21.16
C ILE A 184 5.40 -0.53 -21.72
N LEU A 185 5.26 -0.61 -23.05
CA LEU A 185 4.27 -1.47 -23.69
C LEU A 185 4.55 -2.96 -23.47
N LEU A 186 5.80 -3.38 -23.34
CA LEU A 186 6.17 -4.78 -23.06
C LEU A 186 5.93 -5.14 -21.60
N GLU A 187 6.34 -4.27 -20.68
CA GLU A 187 6.23 -4.46 -19.23
C GLU A 187 4.77 -4.40 -18.75
N THR A 188 3.97 -3.48 -19.31
CA THR A 188 2.58 -3.25 -18.90
C THR A 188 1.57 -3.79 -19.90
N SER A 189 1.73 -5.04 -20.33
CA SER A 189 0.85 -5.65 -21.33
C SER A 189 -0.62 -5.79 -20.92
N HIS A 190 -0.90 -5.70 -19.61
CA HIS A 190 -2.23 -5.81 -19.02
C HIS A 190 -3.04 -4.50 -19.10
N LEU A 191 -2.38 -3.35 -19.31
CA LEU A 191 -3.04 -2.05 -19.40
C LEU A 191 -3.65 -1.82 -20.79
N ARG A 192 -4.89 -1.32 -20.82
CA ARG A 192 -5.63 -1.05 -22.08
C ARG A 192 -5.42 0.37 -22.61
N SER A 193 -5.15 1.31 -21.72
CA SER A 193 -4.93 2.72 -22.03
C SER A 193 -3.82 3.27 -21.13
N TYR A 194 -3.14 4.29 -21.62
CA TYR A 194 -2.08 4.98 -20.91
C TYR A 194 -2.45 6.46 -20.77
N PRO A 195 -2.34 7.04 -19.56
CA PRO A 195 -2.47 8.47 -19.39
C PRO A 195 -1.37 9.20 -20.17
N PHE A 196 -1.77 10.23 -20.89
CA PHE A 196 -0.87 11.13 -21.61
C PHE A 196 -0.70 12.42 -20.82
N VAL A 197 0.54 12.73 -20.51
CA VAL A 197 0.94 13.85 -19.64
C VAL A 197 1.71 14.87 -20.47
N ALA A 198 1.51 16.16 -20.19
CA ALA A 198 2.13 17.26 -20.96
C ALA A 198 3.65 17.20 -20.92
N ASP A 199 4.23 17.42 -19.74
CA ASP A 199 5.67 17.41 -19.50
C ASP A 199 6.00 16.64 -18.23
N ARG A 200 7.23 16.12 -18.16
CA ARG A 200 7.73 15.37 -16.99
C ARG A 200 7.85 16.23 -15.72
N LYS A 201 7.91 17.55 -15.88
CA LYS A 201 7.98 18.53 -14.76
C LYS A 201 6.61 18.97 -14.26
N SER A 202 5.66 19.19 -15.16
CA SER A 202 4.33 19.71 -14.79
C SER A 202 3.37 18.60 -14.39
N THR A 203 3.58 17.37 -14.88
CA THR A 203 2.74 16.19 -14.61
C THR A 203 1.24 16.41 -14.84
N ILE A 204 0.88 17.38 -15.69
CA ILE A 204 -0.51 17.69 -16.02
C ILE A 204 -1.04 16.63 -16.98
N LEU A 205 -2.15 15.98 -16.59
CA LEU A 205 -2.85 15.00 -17.42
C LEU A 205 -3.54 15.72 -18.59
N LEU A 206 -3.13 15.42 -19.82
CA LEU A 206 -3.75 15.94 -21.04
C LEU A 206 -4.87 15.03 -21.56
N GLY A 207 -4.76 13.72 -21.29
CA GLY A 207 -5.75 12.75 -21.74
C GLY A 207 -5.29 11.32 -21.54
N SER A 208 -5.87 10.39 -22.29
CA SER A 208 -5.42 9.01 -22.33
C SER A 208 -5.38 8.50 -23.77
N VAL A 209 -4.43 7.63 -24.06
CA VAL A 209 -4.26 7.02 -25.38
C VAL A 209 -4.42 5.51 -25.26
N SER A 210 -5.19 4.92 -26.17
CA SER A 210 -5.39 3.47 -26.18
C SER A 210 -4.11 2.74 -26.60
N ARG A 211 -3.84 1.60 -25.96
CA ARG A 211 -2.71 0.72 -26.32
C ARG A 211 -2.76 0.30 -27.79
N ARG A 212 -3.95 0.01 -28.31
CA ARG A 212 -4.16 -0.41 -29.71
C ARG A 212 -3.67 0.66 -30.69
N TYR A 213 -3.98 1.92 -30.40
CA TYR A 213 -3.56 3.04 -31.24
C TYR A 213 -2.04 3.22 -31.22
N LEU A 214 -1.41 3.11 -30.04
CA LEU A 214 0.06 3.15 -29.93
C LEU A 214 0.74 2.03 -30.71
N LEU A 215 0.22 0.80 -30.60
CA LEU A 215 0.74 -0.36 -31.35
C LEU A 215 0.62 -0.18 -32.86
N TYR A 216 -0.51 0.37 -33.31
CA TYR A 216 -0.73 0.68 -34.72
C TYR A 216 0.29 1.72 -35.22
N LEU A 217 0.51 2.80 -34.47
CA LEU A 217 1.49 3.82 -34.82
C LEU A 217 2.93 3.28 -34.83
N LEU A 218 3.30 2.48 -33.84
CA LEU A 218 4.61 1.80 -33.78
C LEU A 218 4.82 0.89 -34.98
N THR A 219 3.83 0.05 -35.30
CA THR A 219 3.92 -0.88 -36.44
C THR A 219 4.05 -0.13 -37.76
N ARG A 220 3.34 0.99 -37.90
CA ARG A 220 3.38 1.82 -39.10
C ARG A 220 4.71 2.55 -39.28
N LYS A 221 5.41 2.92 -38.20
CA LYS A 221 6.66 3.70 -38.25
C LYS A 221 7.93 2.88 -38.18
N LEU A 222 7.95 1.80 -37.39
CA LEU A 222 9.13 0.94 -37.16
C LEU A 222 8.99 -0.46 -37.78
N GLY A 223 7.80 -0.83 -38.26
CA GLY A 223 7.51 -2.18 -38.76
C GLY A 223 6.99 -3.13 -37.67
N PRO A 224 6.58 -4.35 -38.05
CA PRO A 224 5.97 -5.31 -37.14
C PRO A 224 7.00 -5.91 -36.18
N GLU A 225 6.77 -5.72 -34.88
CA GLU A 225 7.57 -6.35 -33.84
C GLU A 225 6.92 -7.63 -33.30
N PRO A 226 7.60 -8.80 -33.37
CA PRO A 226 7.02 -10.06 -32.90
C PRO A 226 6.74 -10.07 -31.40
N LYS A 227 7.57 -9.40 -30.58
CA LYS A 227 7.44 -9.39 -29.11
C LYS A 227 6.15 -8.73 -28.62
N LEU A 228 5.65 -7.69 -29.31
CA LEU A 228 4.39 -7.03 -28.92
C LEU A 228 3.15 -7.79 -29.41
N ASN A 229 3.29 -8.64 -30.43
CA ASN A 229 2.20 -9.45 -30.98
C ASN A 229 1.93 -10.74 -30.18
N VAL A 230 2.94 -11.30 -29.51
CA VAL A 230 2.78 -12.52 -28.69
C VAL A 230 1.79 -12.31 -27.53
N THR A 231 1.78 -11.12 -26.93
CA THR A 231 0.88 -10.84 -25.80
C THR A 231 -0.59 -10.75 -26.18
N ARG A 232 -0.90 -10.55 -27.47
CA ARG A 232 -2.26 -10.61 -28.03
C ARG A 232 -2.87 -12.02 -27.91
N ARG A 233 -2.05 -13.08 -27.87
CA ARG A 233 -2.54 -14.47 -27.83
C ARG A 233 -2.96 -14.97 -26.45
N ARG A 234 -2.62 -14.27 -25.36
CA ARG A 234 -2.97 -14.72 -23.98
C ARG A 234 -4.34 -14.28 -23.49
N SER A 235 -4.93 -13.24 -24.07
CA SER A 235 -6.32 -12.85 -23.79
C SER A 235 -7.25 -13.49 -24.81
N LYS A 236 -7.43 -14.82 -24.79
CA LYS A 236 -8.59 -15.42 -25.45
C LYS A 236 -9.82 -14.87 -24.75
N THR A 237 -10.63 -14.13 -25.48
CA THR A 237 -11.88 -13.58 -24.93
C THR A 237 -12.81 -14.76 -24.62
N ALA A 238 -13.63 -14.72 -23.57
CA ALA A 238 -14.54 -15.82 -23.24
C ALA A 238 -15.41 -16.26 -24.43
N SER A 239 -15.77 -15.30 -25.30
CA SER A 239 -16.46 -15.53 -26.57
C SER A 239 -15.65 -16.37 -27.57
N GLU A 240 -14.33 -16.19 -27.67
CA GLU A 240 -13.47 -17.00 -28.55
C GLU A 240 -13.37 -18.44 -28.04
N ILE A 241 -13.28 -18.64 -26.73
CA ILE A 241 -13.29 -19.97 -26.10
C ILE A 241 -14.63 -20.66 -26.36
N MET A 242 -15.75 -19.95 -26.14
CA MET A 242 -17.10 -20.47 -26.39
C MET A 242 -17.32 -20.84 -27.86
N ASN A 243 -16.82 -20.02 -28.80
CA ASN A 243 -16.89 -20.31 -30.22
C ASN A 243 -16.01 -21.51 -30.62
N THR A 244 -14.85 -21.69 -29.97
CA THR A 244 -14.02 -22.87 -30.23
C THR A 244 -14.73 -24.14 -29.75
N ILE A 245 -15.35 -24.11 -28.56
CA ILE A 245 -16.10 -25.23 -27.99
C ILE A 245 -17.33 -25.56 -28.87
N ASN A 246 -18.06 -24.56 -29.33
CA ASN A 246 -19.21 -24.75 -30.22
C ASN A 246 -18.80 -25.36 -31.57
N ASN A 247 -17.66 -24.97 -32.13
CA ASN A 247 -17.14 -25.57 -33.35
C ASN A 247 -16.71 -27.03 -33.16
N PHE A 248 -16.15 -27.39 -31.99
CA PHE A 248 -15.85 -28.80 -31.68
C PHE A 248 -17.12 -29.64 -31.49
N ARG A 249 -18.20 -29.03 -30.99
CA ARG A 249 -19.50 -29.71 -30.81
C ARG A 249 -20.24 -29.96 -32.13
N GLN A 250 -19.87 -29.31 -33.23
CA GLN A 250 -20.44 -29.55 -34.56
C GLN A 250 -19.69 -30.64 -35.35
N LEU A 251 -18.55 -31.13 -34.84
CA LEU A 251 -17.72 -32.15 -35.48
C LEU A 251 -17.89 -33.54 -34.85
N VAL A 252 -18.80 -33.69 -33.89
CA VAL A 252 -19.25 -34.95 -33.27
C VAL A 252 -20.74 -35.08 -33.51
#